data_AF-A0A2I0T6A1-F1
#
_entry.id   AF-A0A2I0T6A1-F1
#
_cell.length_a   1.000
_cell.length_b   1.000
_cell.length_c   1.000
_cell.angle_alpha   90.00
_cell.angle_beta   90.00
_cell.angle_gamma   90.00
#
_symmetry.space_group_name_H-M   'P 1'
#
loop_
_entity.id
_entity.type
_entity.pdbx_description
1 polymer ?
#
loop_
_entity_poly.entity_id
_entity_poly.type
_entity_poly.pdbx_seq_one_letter_code
_entity_poly.pdbx_strand_id
1 'polypeptide(L)'
;MSSHPRLPPPGKQGPADIEQLDPRGRTPLHLATTLGHLECARVLLKHGADVGKENRSGWTVLQEAVSTRDLELVQLVLRYRDYQRAIKRLAGIPILLEKLRKAQDFYVEMKWEFTSWVPLVSKICPSDTYKVWKSGQNLRVDTTLLGFDHMTWQRGNRSFVFRGQDTSAVVMEIDHDRRVVYSETLALASHDQEVLLAAVQPTEEQVMGRLTAPVVTTQLDTKNIAFERSRMRLLPVGGGGGSDPLPAAFAPGKEHGSGLLPSAGTRL
;
A
#
# COMPACT_ATOMS: atom_id res chain seq x y z
N MET A 1 -43.89 -30.58 -31.41
CA MET A 1 -44.00 -29.22 -30.85
C MET A 1 -43.09 -29.18 -29.62
N SER A 2 -41.88 -28.64 -29.77
CA SER A 2 -40.87 -28.61 -28.69
C SER A 2 -41.20 -27.47 -27.74
N SER A 3 -41.46 -27.79 -26.47
CA SER A 3 -41.77 -26.84 -25.41
C SER A 3 -40.48 -26.17 -24.91
N HIS A 4 -40.22 -24.94 -25.34
CA HIS A 4 -39.22 -24.10 -24.70
C HIS A 4 -39.67 -23.75 -23.27
N PRO A 5 -38.81 -23.88 -22.25
CA PRO A 5 -39.13 -23.41 -20.91
C PRO A 5 -39.20 -21.88 -20.93
N ARG A 6 -40.36 -21.33 -20.58
CA ARG A 6 -40.56 -19.90 -20.37
C ARG A 6 -39.66 -19.41 -19.23
N LEU A 7 -38.86 -18.37 -19.50
CA LEU A 7 -38.12 -17.65 -18.47
C LEU A 7 -39.11 -17.13 -17.42
N PRO A 8 -38.80 -17.27 -16.11
CA PRO A 8 -39.65 -16.74 -15.06
C PRO A 8 -39.74 -15.21 -15.16
N PRO A 9 -40.89 -14.60 -14.83
CA PRO A 9 -41.04 -13.15 -14.86
C PRO A 9 -40.07 -12.49 -13.87
N PRO A 10 -39.60 -11.26 -14.14
CA PRO A 10 -38.69 -10.56 -13.25
C PRO A 10 -39.40 -10.30 -11.91
N GLY A 11 -39.10 -11.12 -10.91
CA GLY A 11 -39.42 -10.81 -9.53
C GLY A 11 -38.76 -9.49 -9.16
N LYS A 12 -39.45 -8.63 -8.41
CA LYS A 12 -38.86 -7.43 -7.81
C LYS A 12 -37.67 -7.87 -6.95
N GLN A 13 -36.48 -7.84 -7.52
CA GLN A 13 -35.25 -8.13 -6.79
C GLN A 13 -35.05 -6.95 -5.83
N GLY A 14 -34.85 -7.25 -4.54
CA GLY A 14 -34.25 -6.26 -3.63
C GLY A 14 -32.89 -5.81 -4.18
N PRO A 15 -32.26 -4.78 -3.60
CA PRO A 15 -30.93 -4.36 -4.03
C PRO A 15 -30.01 -5.60 -4.03
N ALA A 16 -29.54 -5.99 -5.21
CA ALA A 16 -28.69 -7.16 -5.38
C ALA A 16 -27.36 -6.88 -4.68
N ASP A 17 -26.97 -7.77 -3.77
CA ASP A 17 -25.69 -7.66 -3.07
C ASP A 17 -24.56 -8.00 -4.05
N ILE A 18 -23.78 -6.97 -4.42
CA ILE A 18 -22.69 -7.08 -5.39
C ILE A 18 -21.53 -7.95 -4.87
N GLU A 19 -21.49 -8.22 -3.57
CA GLU A 19 -20.47 -9.04 -2.91
C GLU A 19 -20.99 -10.41 -2.47
N GLN A 20 -22.19 -10.79 -2.92
CA GLN A 20 -22.78 -12.08 -2.56
C GLN A 20 -21.91 -13.24 -3.05
N LEU A 21 -21.59 -14.16 -2.13
CA LEU A 21 -20.71 -15.28 -2.43
C LEU A 21 -21.50 -16.50 -2.93
N ASP A 22 -20.96 -17.17 -3.94
CA ASP A 22 -21.40 -18.50 -4.34
C ASP A 22 -20.92 -19.59 -3.34
N PRO A 23 -21.36 -20.86 -3.47
CA PRO A 23 -20.90 -21.96 -2.59
C PRO A 23 -19.39 -22.24 -2.61
N ARG A 24 -18.66 -21.70 -3.60
CA ARG A 24 -17.20 -21.78 -3.75
C ARG A 24 -16.49 -20.52 -3.24
N GLY A 25 -17.23 -19.58 -2.63
CA GLY A 25 -16.70 -18.33 -2.10
C GLY A 25 -16.34 -17.31 -3.17
N ARG A 26 -16.90 -17.41 -4.38
CA ARG A 26 -16.65 -16.46 -5.48
C ARG A 26 -17.68 -15.34 -5.45
N THR A 27 -17.23 -14.11 -5.61
CA THR A 27 -18.12 -12.95 -5.83
C THR A 27 -18.69 -12.98 -7.27
N PRO A 28 -19.74 -12.20 -7.59
CA PRO A 28 -20.24 -12.06 -8.95
C PRO A 28 -19.14 -11.59 -9.92
N LEU A 29 -18.19 -10.77 -9.43
CA LEU A 29 -17.04 -10.32 -10.22
C LEU A 29 -16.08 -11.47 -10.55
N HIS A 30 -15.76 -12.36 -9.60
CA HIS A 30 -14.99 -13.57 -9.87
C HIS A 30 -15.67 -14.44 -10.96
N LEU A 31 -16.99 -14.61 -10.87
CA LEU A 31 -17.73 -15.38 -11.88
C LEU A 31 -17.67 -14.74 -13.26
N ALA A 32 -17.89 -13.42 -13.37
CA ALA A 32 -17.79 -12.70 -14.62
C ALA A 32 -16.38 -12.80 -15.23
N THR A 33 -15.34 -12.69 -14.38
CA THR A 33 -13.95 -12.83 -14.80
C THR A 33 -13.61 -14.25 -15.26
N THR A 34 -13.92 -15.27 -14.45
CA THR A 34 -13.66 -16.68 -14.78
C THR A 34 -14.36 -17.12 -16.06
N LEU A 35 -15.56 -16.59 -16.34
CA LEU A 35 -16.35 -16.91 -17.54
C LEU A 35 -15.99 -16.04 -18.77
N GLY A 36 -15.06 -15.08 -18.64
CA GLY A 36 -14.66 -14.19 -19.72
C GLY A 36 -15.75 -13.19 -20.15
N HIS A 37 -16.68 -12.85 -19.25
CA HIS A 37 -17.77 -11.91 -19.54
C HIS A 37 -17.35 -10.47 -19.24
N LEU A 38 -16.57 -9.89 -20.16
CA LEU A 38 -15.97 -8.56 -20.03
C LEU A 38 -16.97 -7.46 -19.64
N GLU A 39 -18.12 -7.39 -20.31
CA GLU A 39 -19.12 -6.36 -20.04
C GLU A 39 -19.83 -6.56 -18.70
N CYS A 40 -20.02 -7.80 -18.25
CA CYS A 40 -20.51 -8.08 -16.90
C CYS A 40 -19.51 -7.59 -15.85
N ALA A 41 -18.22 -7.90 -16.04
CA ALA A 41 -17.16 -7.41 -15.16
C ALA A 41 -17.11 -5.88 -15.14
N ARG A 42 -17.24 -5.22 -16.30
CA ARG A 42 -17.26 -3.75 -16.41
C ARG A 42 -18.40 -3.13 -15.60
N VAL A 43 -19.61 -3.66 -15.71
CA VAL A 43 -20.77 -3.16 -14.96
C VAL A 43 -20.56 -3.34 -13.46
N LEU A 44 -20.13 -4.52 -13.02
CA LEU A 44 -19.87 -4.80 -11.60
C LEU A 44 -18.81 -3.85 -11.02
N LEU A 45 -17.72 -3.63 -11.75
CA LEU A 45 -16.65 -2.71 -11.35
C LEU A 45 -17.12 -1.26 -11.28
N LYS A 46 -17.94 -0.80 -12.22
CA LYS A 46 -18.57 0.53 -12.19
C LYS A 46 -19.46 0.73 -10.95
N HIS A 47 -20.09 -0.33 -10.47
CA HIS A 47 -20.92 -0.33 -9.26
C HIS A 47 -20.14 -0.62 -7.97
N GLY A 48 -18.81 -0.67 -8.02
CA GLY A 48 -17.97 -0.74 -6.82
C GLY A 48 -17.68 -2.16 -6.31
N ALA A 49 -17.79 -3.19 -7.15
CA ALA A 49 -17.37 -4.55 -6.78
C ALA A 49 -15.90 -4.59 -6.36
N ASP A 50 -15.58 -5.22 -5.23
CA ASP A 50 -14.25 -5.24 -4.64
C ASP A 50 -13.30 -6.20 -5.41
N VAL A 51 -12.27 -5.62 -6.03
CA VAL A 51 -11.27 -6.38 -6.80
C VAL A 51 -10.29 -7.15 -5.89
N GLY A 52 -10.18 -6.72 -4.62
CA GLY A 52 -9.27 -7.29 -3.64
C GLY A 52 -9.84 -8.50 -2.89
N LYS A 53 -11.11 -8.86 -3.11
CA LYS A 53 -11.71 -10.05 -2.51
C LYS A 53 -11.00 -11.32 -2.98
N GLU A 54 -10.79 -12.23 -2.04
CA GLU A 54 -10.23 -13.55 -2.31
C GLU A 54 -11.36 -14.60 -2.31
N ASN A 55 -11.29 -15.55 -3.24
CA ASN A 55 -12.14 -16.72 -3.25
C ASN A 55 -11.68 -17.77 -2.20
N ARG A 56 -12.37 -18.92 -2.09
CA ARG A 56 -12.01 -19.99 -1.12
C ARG A 56 -10.60 -20.56 -1.35
N SER A 57 -10.04 -20.42 -2.55
CA SER A 57 -8.68 -20.84 -2.88
C SER A 57 -7.63 -19.77 -2.55
N GLY A 58 -8.01 -18.62 -2.00
CA GLY A 58 -7.13 -17.48 -1.74
C GLY A 58 -6.75 -16.68 -2.99
N TRP A 59 -7.49 -16.86 -4.10
CA TRP A 59 -7.22 -16.13 -5.33
C TRP A 59 -8.04 -14.85 -5.39
N THR A 60 -7.39 -13.76 -5.75
CA THR A 60 -8.01 -12.47 -6.08
C THR A 60 -8.59 -12.48 -7.49
N VAL A 61 -9.53 -11.57 -7.77
CA VAL A 61 -10.11 -11.36 -9.11
C VAL A 61 -9.03 -11.13 -10.17
N LEU A 62 -7.95 -10.40 -9.84
CA LEU A 62 -6.86 -10.15 -10.78
C LEU A 62 -6.10 -11.44 -11.14
N GLN A 63 -5.90 -12.34 -10.18
CA GLN A 63 -5.25 -13.63 -10.44
C GLN A 63 -6.10 -14.51 -11.35
N GLU A 64 -7.43 -14.51 -11.15
CA GLU A 64 -8.34 -15.17 -12.09
C GLU A 64 -8.28 -14.53 -13.47
N ALA A 65 -8.29 -13.20 -13.59
CA ALA A 65 -8.20 -12.52 -14.88
C ALA A 65 -6.90 -12.84 -15.64
N VAL A 66 -5.76 -12.92 -14.94
CA VAL A 66 -4.49 -13.31 -15.57
C VAL A 66 -4.54 -14.74 -16.09
N SER A 67 -5.25 -15.64 -15.40
CA SER A 67 -5.38 -17.04 -15.83
C SER A 67 -6.22 -17.23 -17.10
N THR A 68 -7.12 -16.30 -17.43
CA THR A 68 -7.92 -16.36 -18.67
C THR A 68 -7.11 -15.97 -19.91
N ARG A 69 -5.95 -15.32 -19.73
CA ARG A 69 -5.09 -14.74 -20.80
C ARG A 69 -5.81 -13.71 -21.68
N ASP A 70 -6.90 -13.14 -21.18
CA ASP A 70 -7.62 -12.05 -21.84
C ASP A 70 -6.99 -10.70 -21.45
N LEU A 71 -6.29 -10.09 -22.41
CA LEU A 71 -5.59 -8.82 -22.22
C LEU A 71 -6.53 -7.70 -21.78
N GLU A 72 -7.71 -7.59 -22.40
CA GLU A 72 -8.68 -6.53 -22.12
C GLU A 72 -9.28 -6.69 -20.71
N LEU A 73 -9.59 -7.92 -20.33
CA LEU A 73 -10.09 -8.23 -18.99
C LEU A 73 -9.05 -7.94 -17.91
N VAL A 74 -7.78 -8.30 -18.14
CA VAL A 74 -6.70 -8.00 -17.19
C VAL A 74 -6.50 -6.49 -17.09
N GLN A 75 -6.47 -5.76 -18.21
CA GLN A 75 -6.38 -4.29 -18.22
C GLN A 75 -7.52 -3.66 -17.40
N LEU A 76 -8.76 -4.10 -17.63
CA LEU A 76 -9.94 -3.60 -16.93
C LEU A 76 -9.84 -3.83 -15.42
N VAL A 77 -9.57 -5.07 -15.00
CA VAL A 77 -9.49 -5.44 -13.57
C VAL A 77 -8.33 -4.70 -12.90
N LEU A 78 -7.18 -4.61 -13.57
CA LEU A 78 -5.99 -3.94 -13.08
C LEU A 78 -6.24 -2.44 -12.84
N ARG A 79 -6.88 -1.78 -13.81
CA ARG A 79 -7.29 -0.37 -13.71
C ARG A 79 -8.18 -0.12 -12.49
N TYR A 80 -9.22 -0.93 -12.31
CA TYR A 80 -10.14 -0.74 -11.18
C TYR A 80 -9.53 -1.10 -9.83
N ARG A 81 -8.62 -2.07 -9.77
CA ARG A 81 -7.83 -2.35 -8.56
C ARG A 81 -7.03 -1.12 -8.13
N ASP A 82 -6.34 -0.49 -9.07
CA ASP A 82 -5.47 0.65 -8.77
C ASP A 82 -6.29 1.90 -8.43
N TYR A 83 -7.44 2.07 -9.06
CA TYR A 83 -8.45 3.06 -8.68
C TYR A 83 -8.95 2.87 -7.24
N GLN A 84 -9.37 1.66 -6.87
CA GLN A 84 -9.83 1.36 -5.52
C GLN A 84 -8.74 1.59 -4.47
N ARG A 85 -7.50 1.20 -4.77
CA ARG A 85 -6.33 1.47 -3.92
C ARG A 85 -6.07 2.97 -3.76
N ALA A 86 -6.14 3.73 -4.86
CA ALA A 86 -5.94 5.17 -4.84
C ALA A 86 -7.01 5.87 -3.98
N ILE A 87 -8.29 5.52 -4.16
CA ILE A 87 -9.38 6.08 -3.34
C ILE A 87 -9.22 5.71 -1.88
N LYS A 88 -8.92 4.44 -1.56
CA LYS A 88 -8.70 4.01 -0.16
C LYS A 88 -7.54 4.78 0.48
N ARG A 89 -6.46 5.01 -0.27
CA ARG A 89 -5.33 5.83 0.18
C ARG A 89 -5.77 7.26 0.48
N LEU A 90 -6.48 7.90 -0.45
CA LEU A 90 -6.95 9.29 -0.29
C LEU A 90 -7.97 9.44 0.84
N ALA A 91 -8.88 8.47 1.00
CA ALA A 91 -9.84 8.42 2.09
C ALA A 91 -9.19 8.31 3.48
N GLY A 92 -7.99 7.72 3.55
CA GLY A 92 -7.20 7.64 4.76
C GLY A 92 -6.49 8.93 5.17
N ILE A 93 -6.34 9.91 4.26
CA ILE A 93 -5.55 11.12 4.52
C ILE A 93 -6.10 11.95 5.68
N PRO A 94 -7.42 12.27 5.79
CA PRO A 94 -7.93 13.02 6.93
C PRO A 94 -7.70 12.31 8.27
N ILE A 95 -7.84 10.98 8.29
CA ILE A 95 -7.62 10.15 9.49
C ILE A 95 -6.13 10.17 9.88
N LEU A 96 -5.22 10.08 8.90
CA LEU A 96 -3.78 10.16 9.12
C LEU A 96 -3.38 11.53 9.68
N LEU A 97 -3.90 12.61 9.10
CA LEU A 97 -3.64 13.98 9.54
C LEU A 97 -4.07 14.19 10.99
N GLU A 98 -5.26 13.70 11.35
CA GLU A 98 -5.75 13.74 12.72
C GLU A 98 -4.85 12.98 13.72
N LYS A 99 -4.34 11.80 13.30
CA LYS A 99 -3.40 11.03 14.11
C LYS A 99 -2.06 11.75 14.27
N LEU A 100 -1.53 12.36 13.20
CA LEU A 100 -0.29 13.14 13.26
C LEU A 100 -0.46 14.36 14.17
N ARG A 101 -1.59 15.06 14.09
CA ARG A 101 -1.92 16.19 14.96
C ARG A 101 -1.90 15.82 16.45
N LYS A 102 -2.42 14.64 16.80
CA LYS A 102 -2.45 14.13 18.18
C LYS A 102 -1.12 13.60 18.69
N ALA A 103 -0.26 13.11 17.80
CA ALA A 103 1.06 12.62 18.18
C ALA A 103 1.93 13.77 18.69
N GLN A 104 2.81 13.51 19.66
CA GLN A 104 3.78 14.52 20.08
C GLN A 104 4.80 14.78 18.97
N ASP A 105 5.35 15.98 18.95
CA ASP A 105 6.43 16.34 18.03
C ASP A 105 7.72 15.64 18.44
N PHE A 106 8.48 15.17 17.45
CA PHE A 106 9.70 14.42 17.71
C PHE A 106 10.72 14.55 16.60
N TYR A 107 11.95 14.25 16.99
CA TYR A 107 13.05 13.99 16.10
C TYR A 107 13.63 12.61 16.42
N VAL A 108 13.86 11.79 15.39
CA VAL A 108 14.50 10.49 15.52
C VAL A 108 15.55 10.33 14.42
N GLU A 109 16.72 9.84 14.82
CA GLU A 109 17.74 9.34 13.91
C GLU A 109 17.80 7.81 14.04
N MET A 110 17.52 7.10 12.94
CA MET A 110 17.54 5.65 12.88
C MET A 110 18.71 5.23 11.99
N LYS A 111 19.67 4.50 12.58
CA LYS A 111 20.79 3.93 11.83
C LYS A 111 20.47 2.50 11.48
N TRP A 112 20.60 2.17 10.21
CA TRP A 112 20.46 0.83 9.69
C TRP A 112 21.85 0.34 9.29
N GLU A 113 22.24 -0.79 9.84
CA GLU A 113 23.46 -1.49 9.47
C GLU A 113 23.05 -2.88 9.01
N PHE A 114 23.29 -3.15 7.73
CA PHE A 114 23.09 -4.49 7.21
C PHE A 114 24.34 -5.30 7.54
N THR A 115 24.15 -6.54 8.00
CA THR A 115 25.25 -7.45 8.29
C THR A 115 25.06 -8.75 7.53
N SER A 116 26.16 -9.36 7.12
CA SER A 116 26.15 -10.67 6.48
C SER A 116 26.79 -11.70 7.42
N TRP A 117 26.24 -12.91 7.42
CA TRP A 117 26.85 -14.06 8.09
C TRP A 117 28.19 -14.46 7.44
N VAL A 118 28.46 -13.96 6.23
CA VAL A 118 29.75 -14.13 5.55
C VAL A 118 30.70 -12.99 5.97
N PRO A 119 31.81 -13.28 6.68
CA PRO A 119 32.66 -12.26 7.33
C PRO A 119 33.24 -11.16 6.42
N LEU A 120 33.43 -11.46 5.12
CA LEU A 120 33.96 -10.51 4.14
C LEU A 120 32.87 -9.66 3.47
N VAL A 121 31.61 -10.11 3.48
CA VAL A 121 30.50 -9.42 2.83
C VAL A 121 29.97 -8.29 3.71
N SER A 122 30.10 -8.40 5.04
CA SER A 122 29.69 -7.35 5.98
C SER A 122 30.39 -6.01 5.77
N LYS A 123 31.60 -5.99 5.21
CA LYS A 123 32.31 -4.74 4.86
C LYS A 123 31.72 -4.02 3.64
N ILE A 124 30.90 -4.72 2.86
CA ILE A 124 30.26 -4.24 1.63
C ILE A 124 28.75 -4.00 1.88
N CYS A 125 28.23 -4.45 3.03
CA CYS A 125 26.88 -4.17 3.44
C CYS A 125 26.71 -2.66 3.66
N PRO A 126 25.60 -2.08 3.19
CA PRO A 126 25.37 -0.67 3.30
C PRO A 126 25.03 -0.35 4.74
N SER A 127 25.26 0.91 5.08
CA SER A 127 24.61 1.54 6.21
C SER A 127 23.85 2.74 5.71
N ASP A 128 22.70 3.00 6.35
CA ASP A 128 21.92 4.20 6.11
C ASP A 128 21.51 4.84 7.43
N THR A 129 21.27 6.14 7.38
CA THR A 129 20.78 6.91 8.53
C THR A 129 19.52 7.65 8.09
N TYR A 130 18.38 7.18 8.59
CA TYR A 130 17.11 7.88 8.41
C TYR A 130 16.99 8.96 9.48
N LYS A 131 16.78 10.20 9.06
CA LYS A 131 16.46 11.29 9.96
C LYS A 131 15.02 11.68 9.77
N VAL A 132 14.23 11.60 10.83
CA VAL A 132 12.79 11.81 10.81
C VAL A 132 12.46 12.99 11.73
N TRP A 133 11.82 14.01 11.16
CA TRP A 133 11.26 15.14 11.90
C TRP A 133 9.76 15.11 11.74
N LYS A 134 9.05 15.14 12.86
CA LYS A 134 7.61 15.28 12.89
C LYS A 134 7.26 16.54 13.67
N SER A 135 6.46 17.43 13.06
CA SER A 135 5.88 18.58 13.75
C SER A 135 4.45 18.85 13.31
N GLY A 136 3.51 18.86 14.27
CA GLY A 136 2.08 18.95 13.98
C GLY A 136 1.63 17.87 13.01
N GLN A 137 1.11 18.28 11.84
CA GLN A 137 0.70 17.37 10.76
C GLN A 137 1.77 17.17 9.68
N ASN A 138 2.99 17.66 9.91
CA ASN A 138 4.07 17.63 8.95
C ASN A 138 5.10 16.58 9.34
N LEU A 139 5.66 15.92 8.32
CA LEU A 139 6.71 14.93 8.45
C LEU A 139 7.79 15.22 7.41
N ARG A 140 9.05 15.13 7.81
CA ARG A 140 10.20 15.10 6.91
C ARG A 140 11.03 13.87 7.21
N VAL A 141 11.43 13.16 6.16
CA VAL A 141 12.33 12.01 6.23
C VAL A 141 13.49 12.25 5.28
N ASP A 142 14.72 12.25 5.81
CA ASP A 142 15.93 12.28 5.01
C ASP A 142 16.58 10.89 5.02
N THR A 143 17.00 10.40 3.85
CA THR A 143 17.64 9.09 3.66
C THR A 143 18.73 9.18 2.60
N THR A 144 19.75 8.32 2.73
CA THR A 144 20.81 8.21 1.73
C THR A 144 20.81 6.91 0.94
N LEU A 145 19.98 5.93 1.33
CA LEU A 145 19.86 4.64 0.68
C LEU A 145 18.54 4.56 -0.08
N LEU A 146 18.63 4.63 -1.41
CA LEU A 146 17.48 4.76 -2.29
C LEU A 146 16.92 3.42 -2.73
N GLY A 147 17.76 2.39 -2.79
CA GLY A 147 17.34 1.08 -3.22
C GLY A 147 18.47 0.08 -3.37
N PHE A 148 18.10 -1.09 -3.86
CA PHE A 148 19.01 -2.18 -4.18
C PHE A 148 18.62 -2.74 -5.54
N ASP A 149 19.55 -2.68 -6.49
CA ASP A 149 19.31 -3.12 -7.85
C ASP A 149 20.59 -3.77 -8.42
N HIS A 150 20.43 -4.83 -9.21
CA HIS A 150 21.56 -5.59 -9.79
C HIS A 150 22.66 -5.96 -8.77
N MET A 151 22.29 -6.35 -7.55
CA MET A 151 23.23 -6.63 -6.46
C MET A 151 24.07 -5.43 -5.98
N THR A 152 23.67 -4.21 -6.34
CA THR A 152 24.34 -2.96 -5.97
C THR A 152 23.41 -2.02 -5.22
N TRP A 153 23.97 -1.30 -4.25
CA TRP A 153 23.22 -0.33 -3.46
C TRP A 153 23.15 1.00 -4.17
N GLN A 154 21.93 1.49 -4.36
CA GLN A 154 21.70 2.82 -4.90
C GLN A 154 21.74 3.82 -3.75
N ARG A 155 22.75 4.69 -3.76
CA ARG A 155 22.88 5.80 -2.82
C ARG A 155 22.49 7.11 -3.49
N GLY A 156 22.02 8.05 -2.69
CA GLY A 156 21.79 9.44 -3.11
C GLY A 156 21.39 10.29 -1.92
N ASN A 157 20.96 11.52 -2.14
CA ASN A 157 20.49 12.40 -1.07
C ASN A 157 19.05 12.83 -1.32
N ARG A 158 18.10 12.21 -0.59
CA ARG A 158 16.66 12.48 -0.75
C ARG A 158 16.06 13.00 0.55
N SER A 159 15.16 13.97 0.41
CA SER A 159 14.21 14.33 1.46
C SER A 159 12.78 14.10 0.99
N PHE A 160 12.03 13.29 1.75
CA PHE A 160 10.59 13.14 1.58
C PHE A 160 9.90 14.06 2.58
N VAL A 161 9.06 14.97 2.10
CA VAL A 161 8.34 15.92 2.93
C VAL A 161 6.85 15.72 2.74
N PHE A 162 6.16 15.36 3.81
CA PHE A 162 4.71 15.33 3.88
C PHE A 162 4.25 16.57 4.64
N ARG A 163 3.45 17.41 4.00
CA ARG A 163 2.84 18.58 4.63
C ARG A 163 1.33 18.40 4.73
N GLY A 164 0.83 18.35 5.95
CA GLY A 164 -0.60 18.29 6.21
C GLY A 164 -1.26 19.66 6.08
N GLN A 165 -2.42 19.69 5.43
CA GLN A 165 -3.39 20.79 5.40
C GLN A 165 -4.68 20.32 6.09
N ASP A 166 -5.77 21.09 6.03
CA ASP A 166 -7.00 20.75 6.76
C ASP A 166 -7.59 19.38 6.34
N THR A 167 -7.80 19.16 5.05
CA THR A 167 -8.37 17.92 4.49
C THR A 167 -7.52 17.28 3.38
N SER A 168 -6.33 17.82 3.16
CA SER A 168 -5.40 17.42 2.11
C SER A 168 -3.97 17.37 2.64
N ALA A 169 -3.08 16.76 1.87
CA ALA A 169 -1.66 16.80 2.15
C ALA A 169 -0.87 17.03 0.87
N VAL A 170 0.31 17.60 0.98
CA VAL A 170 1.27 17.69 -0.13
C VAL A 170 2.44 16.77 0.20
N VAL A 171 2.77 15.87 -0.71
CA VAL A 171 3.96 15.03 -0.63
C VAL A 171 4.98 15.56 -1.61
N MET A 172 6.20 15.81 -1.12
CA MET A 172 7.32 16.24 -1.93
C MET A 172 8.46 15.24 -1.82
N GLU A 173 9.04 14.88 -2.97
CA GLU A 173 10.34 14.25 -3.05
C GLU A 173 11.36 15.29 -3.51
N ILE A 174 12.35 15.56 -2.67
CA ILE A 174 13.44 16.48 -2.96
C ILE A 174 14.68 15.67 -3.30
N ASP A 175 15.12 15.80 -4.54
CA ASP A 175 16.38 15.31 -5.07
C ASP A 175 17.46 16.36 -4.85
N HIS A 176 18.27 16.23 -3.81
CA HIS A 176 19.32 17.22 -3.54
C HIS A 176 20.47 17.14 -4.54
N ASP A 177 20.74 15.94 -5.07
CA ASP A 177 21.82 15.70 -6.01
C ASP A 177 21.51 16.36 -7.36
N ARG A 178 20.27 16.20 -7.84
CA ARG A 178 19.81 16.84 -9.09
C ARG A 178 19.20 18.22 -8.90
N ARG A 179 18.97 18.65 -7.66
CA ARG A 179 18.29 19.91 -7.28
C ARG A 179 16.89 20.03 -7.88
N VAL A 180 16.13 18.93 -7.87
CA VAL A 180 14.75 18.86 -8.38
C VAL A 180 13.80 18.53 -7.24
N VAL A 181 12.60 19.11 -7.27
CA VAL A 181 11.51 18.78 -6.34
C VAL A 181 10.33 18.27 -7.14
N TYR A 182 9.89 17.05 -6.82
CA TYR A 182 8.63 16.50 -7.29
C TYR A 182 7.59 16.71 -6.20
N SER A 183 6.38 17.14 -6.58
CA SER A 183 5.31 17.43 -5.63
C SER A 183 3.98 16.85 -6.10
N GLU A 184 3.29 16.14 -5.22
CA GLU A 184 1.96 15.57 -5.44
C GLU A 184 1.01 16.11 -4.36
N THR A 185 -0.20 16.50 -4.75
CA THR A 185 -1.25 16.90 -3.79
C THR A 185 -2.22 15.74 -3.58
N LEU A 186 -2.38 15.33 -2.32
CA LEU A 186 -3.28 14.28 -1.86
C LEU A 186 -4.53 14.92 -1.28
N ALA A 187 -5.59 15.02 -2.07
CA ALA A 187 -6.86 15.58 -1.63
C ALA A 187 -8.03 14.69 -2.06
N LEU A 188 -9.07 14.65 -1.25
CA LEU A 188 -10.33 13.95 -1.55
C LEU A 188 -11.28 14.79 -2.41
N ALA A 189 -10.93 16.03 -2.77
CA ALA A 189 -11.84 16.99 -3.39
C ALA A 189 -12.43 16.43 -4.70
N SER A 190 -13.73 16.09 -4.66
CA SER A 190 -14.63 15.78 -5.77
C SER A 190 -13.94 15.22 -7.01
N HIS A 191 -13.38 14.02 -6.90
CA HIS A 191 -12.83 13.37 -8.07
C HIS A 191 -13.95 12.72 -8.86
N ASP A 192 -14.16 13.22 -10.07
CA ASP A 192 -14.84 12.47 -11.11
C ASP A 192 -14.18 11.09 -11.21
N GLN A 193 -14.98 10.03 -11.03
CA GLN A 193 -14.53 8.65 -11.16
C GLN A 193 -13.78 8.43 -12.47
N GLU A 194 -14.18 9.10 -13.55
CA GLU A 194 -13.55 9.00 -14.85
C GLU A 194 -12.13 9.57 -14.87
N VAL A 195 -11.90 10.71 -14.21
CA VAL A 195 -10.57 11.35 -14.13
C VAL A 195 -9.58 10.47 -13.37
N LEU A 196 -10.00 9.94 -12.20
CA LEU A 196 -9.14 9.03 -11.44
C LEU A 196 -8.89 7.73 -12.20
N LEU A 197 -9.93 7.15 -12.81
CA LEU A 197 -9.77 5.96 -13.64
C LEU A 197 -8.84 6.21 -14.82
N ALA A 198 -8.83 7.40 -15.42
CA ALA A 198 -7.89 7.76 -16.48
C ALA A 198 -6.46 7.91 -15.96
N ALA A 199 -6.27 8.49 -14.77
CA ALA A 199 -4.96 8.65 -14.14
C ALA A 199 -4.30 7.32 -13.73
N VAL A 200 -5.10 6.28 -13.44
CA VAL A 200 -4.62 4.94 -13.07
C VAL A 200 -4.71 3.91 -14.20
N GLN A 201 -4.81 4.36 -15.46
CA GLN A 201 -4.85 3.45 -16.60
C GLN A 201 -3.50 2.72 -16.74
N PRO A 202 -3.46 1.38 -16.67
CA PRO A 202 -2.23 0.64 -16.85
C PRO A 202 -1.78 0.69 -18.31
N THR A 203 -0.46 0.74 -18.52
CA THR A 203 0.13 0.63 -19.87
C THR A 203 0.08 -0.82 -20.36
N GLU A 204 0.11 -1.00 -21.68
CA GLU A 204 0.14 -2.33 -22.28
C GLU A 204 1.37 -3.13 -21.81
N GLU A 205 2.53 -2.48 -21.67
CA GLU A 205 3.75 -3.08 -21.15
C GLU A 205 3.59 -3.57 -19.69
N GLN A 206 2.94 -2.78 -18.82
CA GLN A 206 2.66 -3.20 -17.45
C GLN A 206 1.73 -4.41 -17.40
N VAL A 207 0.77 -4.49 -18.31
CA VAL A 207 -0.15 -5.63 -18.40
C VAL A 207 0.58 -6.85 -18.96
N MET A 208 1.34 -6.68 -20.03
CA MET A 208 2.12 -7.74 -20.65
C MET A 208 3.12 -8.33 -19.67
N GLY A 209 3.83 -7.48 -18.92
CA GLY A 209 4.73 -7.90 -17.87
C GLY A 209 4.06 -8.81 -16.84
N ARG A 210 2.79 -8.56 -16.48
CA ARG A 210 2.02 -9.43 -15.56
C ARG A 210 1.59 -10.75 -16.19
N LEU A 211 1.33 -10.76 -17.49
CA LEU A 211 0.95 -11.97 -18.24
C LEU A 211 2.17 -12.88 -18.47
N THR A 212 3.36 -12.31 -18.60
CA THR A 212 4.59 -13.05 -18.91
C THR A 212 5.49 -13.28 -17.70
N ALA A 213 5.29 -12.57 -16.59
CA ALA A 213 6.11 -12.74 -15.39
C ALA A 213 5.93 -14.15 -14.80
N PRO A 214 7.04 -14.84 -14.47
CA PRO A 214 6.95 -16.07 -13.70
C PRO A 214 6.41 -15.77 -12.30
N VAL A 215 5.64 -16.71 -11.74
CA VAL A 215 5.17 -16.59 -10.36
C VAL A 215 6.36 -16.71 -9.41
N VAL A 216 6.71 -15.62 -8.74
CA VAL A 216 7.78 -15.59 -7.73
C VAL A 216 7.18 -15.36 -6.35
N THR A 217 7.49 -16.27 -5.42
CA THR A 217 7.17 -16.11 -3.99
C THR A 217 8.45 -15.86 -3.20
N THR A 218 8.60 -14.65 -2.67
CA THR A 218 9.69 -14.33 -1.74
C THR A 218 9.22 -14.55 -0.31
N GLN A 219 9.89 -15.43 0.43
CA GLN A 219 9.64 -15.64 1.86
C GLN A 219 10.68 -14.86 2.66
N LEU A 220 10.23 -13.89 3.46
CA LEU A 220 11.07 -13.15 4.38
C LEU A 220 10.83 -13.68 5.80
N ASP A 221 11.80 -14.36 6.39
CA ASP A 221 11.73 -14.78 7.79
C ASP A 221 11.96 -13.58 8.71
N THR A 222 10.91 -13.16 9.41
CA THR A 222 10.94 -12.01 10.32
C THR A 222 11.27 -12.39 11.76
N LYS A 223 11.48 -13.69 12.06
CA LYS A 223 11.72 -14.19 13.43
C LYS A 223 12.90 -13.53 14.14
N ASN A 224 13.90 -13.09 13.39
CA ASN A 224 15.13 -12.51 13.94
C ASN A 224 15.16 -10.97 13.86
N ILE A 225 14.05 -10.31 13.54
CA ILE A 225 13.98 -8.84 13.60
C ILE A 225 13.89 -8.43 15.08
N ALA A 226 14.97 -7.86 15.61
CA ALA A 226 15.03 -7.28 16.94
C ALA A 226 15.03 -5.76 16.87
N PHE A 227 14.26 -5.10 17.74
CA PHE A 227 14.26 -3.65 17.90
C PHE A 227 14.85 -3.31 19.27
N GLU A 228 15.96 -2.57 19.29
CA GLU A 228 16.56 -2.07 20.53
C GLU A 228 16.49 -0.55 20.57
N ARG A 229 15.98 0.00 21.68
CA ARG A 229 15.93 1.45 21.89
C ARG A 229 17.24 1.91 22.53
N SER A 230 18.15 2.44 21.72
CA SER A 230 19.29 3.17 22.26
C SER A 230 18.81 4.56 22.75
N ARG A 231 18.90 4.81 24.06
CA ARG A 231 18.59 6.13 24.64
C ARG A 231 19.69 7.11 24.22
N MET A 232 19.47 7.89 23.16
CA MET A 232 20.21 9.12 22.93
C MET A 232 19.63 10.20 23.86
N ARG A 233 20.48 10.78 24.70
CA ARG A 233 20.12 11.81 25.69
C ARG A 233 19.55 13.03 24.94
N LEU A 234 18.26 13.32 25.13
CA LEU A 234 17.68 14.61 24.73
C LEU A 234 18.49 15.70 25.46
N LEU A 235 19.27 16.48 24.72
CA LEU A 235 19.83 17.72 25.25
C LEU A 235 18.67 18.72 25.35
N PRO A 236 18.31 19.18 26.56
CA PRO A 236 17.33 20.25 26.69
C PRO A 236 17.95 21.52 26.11
N VAL A 237 17.31 22.09 25.10
CA VAL A 237 17.60 23.45 24.67
C VAL A 237 17.01 24.38 25.74
N GLY A 238 17.88 24.84 26.63
CA GLY A 238 17.78 26.07 27.44
C GLY A 238 16.49 26.34 28.23
N GLY A 239 16.58 26.27 29.56
CA GLY A 239 15.63 26.89 30.48
C GLY A 239 15.67 26.22 31.85
N GLY A 240 16.08 26.95 32.89
CA GLY A 240 16.50 26.39 34.17
C GLY A 240 15.41 25.73 35.03
N GLY A 241 15.87 24.80 35.87
CA GLY A 241 15.33 24.55 37.21
C GLY A 241 14.17 23.58 37.34
N GLY A 242 14.38 22.48 38.07
CA GLY A 242 13.33 21.63 38.62
C GLY A 242 13.42 20.19 38.16
N SER A 243 14.11 19.36 38.94
CA SER A 243 14.11 17.91 38.84
C SER A 243 12.76 17.34 39.30
N ASP A 244 12.02 16.72 38.39
CA ASP A 244 11.07 15.66 38.72
C ASP A 244 11.10 14.58 37.62
N PRO A 245 11.16 13.28 37.97
CA PRO A 245 11.18 12.21 36.99
C PRO A 245 9.79 12.03 36.36
N LEU A 246 9.75 12.07 35.01
CA LEU A 246 8.55 11.74 34.23
C LEU A 246 8.07 10.30 34.54
N PRO A 247 6.75 10.08 34.70
CA PRO A 247 6.21 8.76 34.97
C PRO A 247 6.36 7.85 33.75
N ALA A 248 6.72 6.59 34.01
CA ALA A 248 6.75 5.51 33.05
C ALA A 248 5.32 5.19 32.58
N ALA A 249 4.90 5.78 31.47
CA ALA A 249 3.62 5.44 30.82
C ALA A 249 3.84 5.23 29.32
N PHE A 250 4.27 4.02 28.98
CA PHE A 250 3.90 3.20 27.81
C PHE A 250 4.95 2.09 27.73
N ALA A 251 4.80 1.09 28.60
CA ALA A 251 5.36 -0.21 28.34
C ALA A 251 4.49 -0.87 27.26
N PRO A 252 5.01 -1.24 26.08
CA PRO A 252 4.37 -2.30 25.34
C PRO A 252 4.50 -3.56 26.20
N GLY A 253 3.38 -4.05 26.70
CA GLY A 253 3.31 -5.36 27.33
C GLY A 253 3.96 -6.38 26.40
N LYS A 254 4.73 -7.30 26.97
CA LYS A 254 5.17 -8.51 26.27
C LYS A 254 3.91 -9.32 25.92
N GLU A 255 3.28 -9.01 24.80
CA GLU A 255 2.39 -9.96 24.15
C GLU A 255 3.27 -10.85 23.27
N HIS A 256 3.43 -12.11 23.68
CA HIS A 256 3.72 -13.20 22.76
C HIS A 256 2.48 -13.45 21.90
N GLY A 257 2.21 -12.50 21.02
CA GLY A 257 1.20 -12.64 19.98
C GLY A 257 1.89 -13.23 18.76
N SER A 258 1.63 -14.51 18.48
CA SER A 258 1.77 -15.09 17.15
C SER A 258 0.79 -14.39 16.21
N GLY A 259 1.14 -13.16 15.80
CA GLY A 259 0.40 -12.35 14.86
C GLY A 259 0.96 -12.56 13.47
N LEU A 260 0.26 -13.36 12.66
CA LEU A 260 0.40 -13.33 11.22
C LEU A 260 0.16 -11.87 10.76
N LEU A 261 1.23 -11.16 10.44
CA LEU A 261 1.11 -9.99 9.59
C LEU A 261 0.73 -10.49 8.18
N PRO A 262 -0.29 -9.91 7.53
CA PRO A 262 -0.72 -10.39 6.23
C PRO A 262 0.45 -10.31 5.26
N SER A 263 0.68 -11.42 4.58
CA SER A 263 1.55 -11.55 3.41
C SER A 263 1.49 -10.27 2.60
N ALA A 264 2.60 -9.54 2.54
CA ALA A 264 2.74 -8.39 1.66
C ALA A 264 2.75 -8.93 0.22
N GLY A 265 1.54 -8.99 -0.35
CA GLY A 265 1.21 -9.11 -1.76
C GLY A 265 2.14 -9.95 -2.62
N THR A 266 1.65 -11.12 -3.04
CA THR A 266 2.07 -11.74 -4.29
C THR A 266 2.04 -10.67 -5.38
N ARG A 267 3.19 -10.16 -5.77
CA ARG A 267 3.30 -9.44 -7.04
C ARG A 267 3.18 -10.51 -8.12
N LEU A 268 2.02 -10.52 -8.77
CA LEU A 268 1.96 -10.88 -10.18
C LEU A 268 2.73 -9.82 -10.97
#